data_AF-X1KIR5-F1
#
_entry.id   AF-X1KIR5-F1
#
_cell.length_a   1.000
_cell.length_b   1.000
_cell.length_c   1.000
_cell.angle_alpha   90.00
_cell.angle_beta   90.00
_cell.angle_gamma   90.00
#
_symmetry.space_group_name_H-M   'P 1'
#
loop_
_entity.id
_entity.type
_entity.pdbx_description
1 polymer ?
#
loop_
_entity_poly.entity_id
_entity_poly.type
_entity_poly.pdbx_seq_one_letter_code
_entity_poly.pdbx_strand_id
1 'polypeptide(L)'
;NEKKKRSVLKMPYECKVEEKPTQPTLSIRTITSVQEMPQVLGKSYMSIGKYLEELGEPFAGPPFAMFYNMDMQNLDVEIGFPVRL
;
A
#
# COMPACT_ATOMS: atom_id res chain seq x y z
N ASN A 1 39.82 -9.81 27.88
CA ASN A 1 39.68 -10.00 26.42
C ASN A 1 38.20 -10.12 26.11
N GLU A 2 37.43 -9.04 26.23
CA GLU A 2 35.95 -9.07 26.22
C GLU A 2 35.37 -7.70 25.81
N LYS A 3 35.87 -7.13 24.71
CA LYS A 3 35.23 -5.97 24.09
C LYS A 3 34.82 -6.31 22.67
N LYS A 4 33.95 -7.30 22.56
CA LYS A 4 33.18 -7.55 21.33
C LYS A 4 32.21 -6.37 21.18
N LYS A 5 32.71 -5.30 20.56
CA LYS A 5 31.96 -4.13 20.08
C LYS A 5 30.65 -4.64 19.49
N ARG A 6 29.53 -4.44 20.20
CA ARG A 6 28.21 -4.45 19.58
C ARG A 6 28.18 -3.23 18.66
N SER A 7 28.58 -3.41 17.41
CA SER A 7 28.33 -2.42 16.36
C SER A 7 26.82 -2.28 16.23
N VAL A 8 26.26 -1.23 16.81
CA VAL A 8 24.89 -0.83 16.52
C VAL A 8 24.90 -0.46 15.03
N LEU A 9 24.28 -1.29 14.18
CA LEU A 9 24.09 -0.94 12.78
C LEU A 9 23.30 0.37 12.77
N LYS A 10 23.93 1.45 12.31
CA LYS A 10 23.25 2.72 12.07
C LYS A 10 22.32 2.46 10.88
N MET A 11 21.02 2.35 11.14
CA MET A 11 20.05 2.21 10.06
C MET A 11 20.13 3.44 9.15
N PRO A 12 20.24 3.28 7.82
CA PRO A 12 20.48 4.39 6.90
C PRO A 12 19.23 5.23 6.61
N TYR A 13 18.14 5.01 7.36
CA TYR A 13 16.83 5.62 7.11
C TYR A 13 16.36 6.42 8.30
N GLU A 14 15.73 7.56 8.01
CA GLU A 14 15.08 8.40 9.01
C GLU A 14 13.64 7.93 9.19
N CYS A 15 13.27 7.54 10.42
CA CYS A 15 11.89 7.21 10.77
C CYS A 15 11.20 8.44 11.35
N LYS A 16 10.06 8.85 10.76
CA LYS A 16 9.22 9.95 11.25
C LYS A 16 7.80 9.45 11.48
N VAL A 17 7.13 10.07 12.45
CA VAL A 17 5.69 9.95 12.60
C VAL A 17 5.07 11.07 11.75
N GLU A 18 4.18 10.70 10.83
CA GLU A 18 3.46 11.63 9.99
C GLU A 18 1.96 11.42 10.18
N GLU A 19 1.22 12.51 10.35
CA GLU A 19 -0.23 12.47 10.29
C GLU A 19 -0.65 12.41 8.82
N LYS A 20 -1.50 11.44 8.48
CA LYS A 20 -2.08 11.31 7.14
C LYS A 20 -3.55 11.73 7.21
N PRO A 21 -3.93 12.89 6.67
CA PRO A 21 -5.32 13.34 6.72
C PRO A 21 -6.21 12.41 5.89
N THR A 22 -7.47 12.29 6.29
CA THR A 22 -8.48 11.61 5.48
C THR A 22 -8.62 12.30 4.14
N GLN A 23 -8.65 11.52 3.06
CA GLN A 23 -8.81 12.00 1.69
C GLN A 23 -9.75 11.08 0.91
N PRO A 24 -10.55 11.62 -0.04
CA PRO A 24 -11.37 10.80 -0.92
C PRO A 24 -10.53 9.77 -1.68
N THR A 25 -11.04 8.55 -1.77
CA THR A 25 -10.29 7.40 -2.28
C THR A 25 -11.23 6.44 -3.00
N LEU A 26 -10.76 5.93 -4.14
CA LEU A 26 -11.36 4.78 -4.79
C LEU A 26 -10.45 3.57 -4.57
N SER A 27 -10.99 2.53 -3.94
CA SER A 27 -10.22 1.35 -3.55
C SER A 27 -11.01 0.05 -3.74
N ILE A 28 -10.27 -1.05 -3.82
CA ILE A 28 -10.76 -2.42 -3.79
C ILE A 28 -10.17 -3.07 -2.55
N ARG A 29 -11.02 -3.59 -1.66
CA ARG A 29 -10.59 -4.40 -0.52
C ARG A 29 -10.85 -5.86 -0.79
N THR A 30 -9.83 -6.69 -0.58
CA THR A 30 -9.88 -8.12 -0.89
C THR A 30 -9.00 -8.93 0.05
N ILE A 31 -9.22 -10.25 0.05
CA ILE A 31 -8.34 -11.22 0.70
C ILE A 31 -7.51 -11.92 -0.38
N THR A 32 -6.20 -12.05 -0.17
CA THR A 32 -5.28 -12.74 -1.10
C THR A 32 -4.15 -13.43 -0.35
N SER A 33 -3.48 -14.39 -0.97
CA SER A 33 -2.17 -14.84 -0.50
C SER A 33 -1.06 -13.85 -0.90
N VAL A 34 0.08 -13.87 -0.20
CA VAL A 34 1.29 -13.12 -0.60
C VAL A 34 1.77 -13.54 -1.99
N GLN A 35 1.64 -14.82 -2.33
CA GLN A 35 2.09 -15.36 -3.61
C GLN A 35 1.28 -14.78 -4.78
N GLU A 36 -0.03 -14.59 -4.60
CA GLU A 36 -0.92 -14.03 -5.64
C GLU A 36 -0.96 -12.51 -5.62
N MET A 37 -0.44 -11.88 -4.56
CA MET A 37 -0.52 -10.44 -4.33
C MET A 37 -0.06 -9.59 -5.53
N PRO A 38 1.05 -9.89 -6.24
CA PRO A 38 1.45 -9.08 -7.39
C PRO A 38 0.40 -9.04 -8.51
N GLN A 39 -0.27 -10.18 -8.77
CA GLN A 39 -1.35 -10.24 -9.76
C GLN A 39 -2.61 -9.51 -9.28
N VAL A 40 -2.96 -9.65 -7.99
CA VAL A 40 -4.12 -8.97 -7.41
C VAL A 40 -3.95 -7.45 -7.42
N LEU A 41 -2.75 -6.95 -7.07
CA LEU A 41 -2.41 -5.53 -7.17
C LEU A 41 -2.56 -5.01 -8.60
N GLY A 42 -1.94 -5.68 -9.57
CA GLY A 42 -1.98 -5.26 -10.98
C GLY A 42 -3.40 -5.21 -11.54
N LYS A 43 -4.22 -6.24 -11.26
CA LYS A 43 -5.63 -6.27 -11.67
C LYS A 43 -6.42 -5.15 -11.01
N SER A 44 -6.24 -4.93 -9.71
CA SER A 44 -6.97 -3.91 -8.96
C SER A 44 -6.65 -2.51 -9.48
N TYR A 45 -5.38 -2.18 -9.68
CA TYR A 45 -4.99 -0.88 -10.23
C TYR A 45 -5.54 -0.66 -11.65
N MET A 46 -5.52 -1.69 -12.49
CA MET A 46 -6.09 -1.61 -13.85
C MET A 46 -7.61 -1.39 -13.80
N SER A 47 -8.33 -2.12 -12.95
CA SER A 47 -9.78 -1.97 -12.80
C SER A 47 -10.16 -0.57 -12.31
N ILE A 48 -9.46 -0.04 -11.31
CA ILE A 48 -9.68 1.32 -10.81
C ILE A 48 -9.39 2.36 -11.90
N GLY A 49 -8.27 2.21 -12.62
CA GLY A 49 -7.91 3.12 -13.71
C GLY A 49 -8.94 3.14 -14.83
N LYS A 50 -9.43 1.97 -15.26
CA LYS A 50 -10.50 1.87 -16.27
C LYS A 50 -11.79 2.56 -15.82
N TYR A 51 -12.19 2.33 -14.57
CA TYR A 51 -13.40 2.96 -14.03
C TYR A 51 -13.28 4.49 -13.99
N LEU A 52 -12.12 5.02 -13.59
CA LEU A 52 -11.87 6.47 -13.62
C LEU A 52 -11.80 7.04 -15.04
N GLU A 53 -11.22 6.29 -15.98
CA GLU A 53 -11.23 6.65 -17.41
C GLU A 53 -12.65 6.75 -17.96
N GLU A 54 -13.52 5.77 -17.64
CA GLU A 54 -14.94 5.78 -18.02
C GLU A 54 -15.71 6.98 -17.44
N LEU A 55 -15.33 7.42 -16.24
CA LEU A 55 -15.89 8.62 -15.59
C LEU A 55 -15.27 9.93 -16.09
N GLY A 56 -14.15 9.90 -16.83
CA GLY A 56 -13.39 11.08 -17.20
C GLY A 56 -12.69 11.77 -16.01
N GLU A 57 -12.50 11.05 -14.91
CA GLU A 57 -11.94 11.59 -13.65
C GLU A 57 -10.44 11.27 -13.53
N PRO A 58 -9.59 12.24 -13.12
CA PRO A 58 -8.17 12.00 -12.92
C PRO A 58 -7.87 11.40 -11.53
N PHE A 59 -6.74 10.72 -11.42
CA PHE A 59 -6.14 10.40 -10.11
C PHE A 59 -5.72 11.69 -9.37
N ALA A 60 -5.88 11.71 -8.05
CA ALA A 60 -5.45 12.83 -7.20
C ALA A 60 -4.08 12.60 -6.53
N GLY A 61 -3.53 11.39 -6.63
CA GLY A 61 -2.26 11.04 -6.01
C GLY A 61 -1.73 9.65 -6.42
N PRO A 62 -0.59 9.22 -5.85
CA PRO A 62 -0.02 7.92 -6.14
C PRO A 62 -0.89 6.77 -5.60
N PRO A 63 -0.77 5.55 -6.17
CA PRO A 63 -1.45 4.37 -5.64
C PRO A 63 -0.91 4.00 -4.25
N PHE A 64 -1.74 3.28 -3.48
CA PHE A 64 -1.34 2.68 -2.21
C PHE A 64 -1.88 1.25 -2.07
N ALA A 65 -1.26 0.50 -1.17
CA ALA A 65 -1.78 -0.76 -0.64
C ALA A 65 -1.70 -0.73 0.89
N MET A 66 -2.80 -1.05 1.58
CA MET A 66 -2.91 -1.06 3.03
C MET A 66 -3.22 -2.48 3.51
N PHE A 67 -2.45 -2.94 4.50
CA PHE A 67 -2.58 -4.29 5.06
C PHE A 67 -3.26 -4.20 6.42
N TYR A 68 -4.37 -4.92 6.59
CA TYR A 68 -5.13 -4.96 7.85
C TYR A 68 -4.72 -6.11 8.77
N ASN A 69 -3.97 -7.08 8.25
CA ASN A 69 -3.45 -8.21 9.00
C ASN A 69 -2.06 -8.62 8.49
N MET A 70 -1.51 -9.67 9.08
CA MET A 70 -0.22 -10.25 8.71
C MET A 70 -0.33 -11.75 8.39
N ASP A 71 -1.54 -12.25 8.10
CA ASP A 71 -1.74 -13.64 7.66
C ASP A 71 -1.32 -13.75 6.19
N MET A 72 -0.11 -14.26 5.94
CA MET A 72 0.49 -14.32 4.61
C MET A 72 -0.28 -15.21 3.61
N GLN A 73 -1.21 -16.04 4.06
CA GLN A 73 -2.07 -16.85 3.20
C GLN A 73 -3.46 -16.24 3.00
N ASN A 74 -3.89 -15.37 3.92
CA ASN A 74 -5.17 -14.67 3.90
C ASN A 74 -4.98 -13.18 4.22
N LEU A 75 -4.13 -12.50 3.45
CA LEU A 75 -3.86 -11.09 3.62
C LEU A 75 -5.10 -10.29 3.28
N ASP A 76 -5.62 -9.54 4.26
CA ASP A 76 -6.65 -8.53 4.05
C ASP A 76 -5.96 -7.24 3.60
N VAL A 77 -6.13 -6.91 2.33
CA VAL A 77 -5.46 -5.80 1.65
C VAL A 77 -6.48 -4.88 0.98
N GLU A 78 -6.29 -3.58 1.18
CA GLU A 78 -7.00 -2.53 0.45
C GLU A 78 -6.06 -1.84 -0.52
N ILE A 79 -6.46 -1.77 -1.79
CA ILE A 79 -5.65 -1.33 -2.91
C ILE A 79 -6.37 -0.18 -3.58
N GLY A 80 -5.74 0.99 -3.71
CA GLY A 80 -6.47 2.18 -4.15
C GLY A 80 -5.63 3.34 -4.64
N PHE A 81 -6.35 4.37 -5.08
CA PHE A 81 -5.81 5.67 -5.43
C PHE A 81 -6.61 6.78 -4.74
N PRO A 82 -5.95 7.88 -4.31
CA PRO A 82 -6.64 9.11 -3.98
C PRO A 82 -7.38 9.67 -5.21
N VAL A 83 -8.59 10.17 -5.00
CA VAL A 83 -9.42 10.85 -6.03
C VAL A 83 -9.86 12.21 -5.52
N ARG A 84 -10.37 13.09 -6.40
CA ARG A 84 -10.71 14.47 -6.00
C ARG A 84 -12.09 14.63 -5.36
N LEU A 85 -13.07 13.79 -5.76
CA LEU A 85 -14.52 13.93 -5.51
C LEU A 85 -15.05 15.37 -5.69
#